data_AF-A0A842TRC9-F1
#
_entry.id   AF-A0A842TRC9-F1
#
_cell.length_a   1.000
_cell.length_b   1.000
_cell.length_c   1.000
_cell.angle_alpha   90.00
_cell.angle_beta   90.00
_cell.angle_gamma   90.00
#
_symmetry.space_group_name_H-M   'P 1'
#
loop_
_entity.id
_entity.type
_entity.pdbx_description
1 polymer ?
#
loop_
_entity_poly.entity_id
_entity_poly.type
_entity_poly.pdbx_seq_one_letter_code
_entity_poly.pdbx_strand_id
1 'polypeptide(L)'
;MSIDLLIEGIISELNIGLNYVYSILFLQLGLILIRQWYIDKKSESRDKIALGYGLYYLFLFVGTLIYFSIDTIDISGYYYEILFLISLIVIGIGGLVFTFTIENTIKKILDTKFIISILFVILLIFIPIIYYFETQFFYLLLGVLILVNVSLQIIFIVYFIHNTFGSIRKKLTYSLIGLVFSLIGLAFSSKMGIDILKKYLDTYYLIIFISKFMTIFSLNLILYGLTGYSFLLESQWKENLISLHIIDKKRHIDLFYRDFDESQKDDIRREDLFAGGISGIVTVIKEITESDELPDNIHKEDNLIMLEYGEKIITVMITRANLLNARYFLKVITTQFEQYYLDYYDRWEENAELFTPMNSIIKEIIKF
;
A
#
# COMPACT_ATOMS: atom_id res chain seq x y z
N MET A 1 18.53 48.75 5.51
CA MET A 1 18.33 47.32 5.21
C MET A 1 17.90 47.24 3.76
N SER A 2 18.65 46.53 2.89
CA SER A 2 18.25 46.37 1.49
C SER A 2 16.97 45.53 1.42
N ILE A 3 16.18 45.73 0.36
CA ILE A 3 14.99 44.91 0.08
C ILE A 3 15.36 43.42 0.01
N ASP A 4 16.56 43.10 -0.48
CA ASP A 4 17.07 41.73 -0.59
C ASP A 4 17.21 41.04 0.78
N LEU A 5 17.75 41.75 1.79
CA LEU A 5 17.87 41.21 3.15
C LEU A 5 16.51 40.93 3.79
N LEU A 6 15.51 41.75 3.47
CA LEU A 6 14.13 41.53 3.93
C LEU A 6 13.54 40.28 3.26
N ILE A 7 13.74 40.12 1.95
CA ILE A 7 13.26 38.96 1.19
C ILE A 7 13.93 37.67 1.67
N GLU A 8 15.24 37.69 1.88
CA GLU A 8 15.98 36.53 2.42
C GLU A 8 15.48 36.12 3.80
N GLY A 9 15.23 37.10 4.69
CA GLY A 9 14.63 36.84 6.00
C GLY A 9 13.27 36.17 5.90
N ILE A 10 12.36 36.70 5.06
CA ILE A 10 11.02 36.13 4.85
C ILE A 10 11.11 34.70 4.29
N ILE A 11 11.98 34.46 3.31
CA ILE A 11 12.18 33.14 2.72
C ILE A 11 12.69 32.16 3.77
N SER A 12 13.65 32.58 4.61
CA SER A 12 14.20 31.75 5.69
C SER A 12 13.12 31.31 6.69
N GLU A 13 12.29 32.26 7.16
CA GLU A 13 11.19 31.96 8.10
C GLU A 13 10.15 31.00 7.49
N LEU A 14 9.77 31.23 6.23
CA LEU A 14 8.88 30.31 5.50
C LEU A 14 9.52 28.92 5.33
N ASN A 15 10.82 28.88 5.08
CA ASN A 15 11.58 27.64 4.91
C ASN A 15 11.53 26.77 6.18
N ILE A 16 11.67 27.40 7.35
CA ILE A 16 11.56 26.77 8.67
C ILE A 16 10.13 26.24 8.87
N GLY A 17 9.11 27.07 8.63
CA GLY A 17 7.71 26.66 8.75
C GLY A 17 7.38 25.43 7.89
N LEU A 18 7.80 25.43 6.62
CA LEU A 18 7.59 24.31 5.70
C LEU A 18 8.31 23.02 6.13
N ASN A 19 9.49 23.13 6.74
CA ASN A 19 10.24 21.98 7.30
C ASN A 19 9.48 21.31 8.45
N TYR A 20 8.84 22.08 9.32
CA TYR A 20 8.01 21.53 10.39
C TYR A 20 6.72 20.89 9.85
N VAL A 21 6.07 21.50 8.84
CA VAL A 21 4.91 20.89 8.16
C VAL A 21 5.29 19.53 7.58
N TYR A 22 6.41 19.43 6.88
CA TYR A 22 6.93 18.18 6.35
C TYR A 22 7.18 17.12 7.45
N SER A 23 7.78 17.52 8.57
CA SER A 23 8.00 16.62 9.72
C SER A 23 6.69 16.12 10.32
N ILE A 24 5.68 16.99 10.46
CA ILE A 24 4.35 16.60 10.96
C ILE A 24 3.70 15.57 10.03
N LEU A 25 3.86 15.70 8.70
CA LEU A 25 3.34 14.72 7.76
C LEU A 25 3.99 13.33 7.93
N PHE A 26 5.28 13.27 8.27
CA PHE A 26 5.93 12.01 8.64
C PHE A 26 5.38 11.41 9.93
N LEU A 27 5.14 12.23 10.95
CA LEU A 27 4.48 11.76 12.17
C LEU A 27 3.09 11.21 11.87
N GLN A 28 2.29 11.91 11.06
CA GLN A 28 0.95 11.47 10.66
C GLN A 28 0.99 10.13 9.90
N LEU A 29 1.86 10.00 8.89
CA LEU A 29 2.09 8.75 8.16
C LEU A 29 2.44 7.61 9.12
N GLY A 30 3.41 7.85 10.01
CA GLY A 30 3.86 6.86 10.99
C GLY A 30 2.73 6.37 11.91
N LEU A 31 1.99 7.31 12.52
CA LEU A 31 0.89 6.99 13.44
C LEU A 31 -0.26 6.27 12.76
N ILE A 32 -0.63 6.68 11.55
CA ILE A 32 -1.72 6.06 10.78
C ILE A 32 -1.38 4.61 10.43
N LEU A 33 -0.16 4.35 9.98
CA LEU A 33 0.28 3.00 9.61
C LEU A 33 0.43 2.09 10.83
N ILE A 34 0.88 2.61 11.98
CA ILE A 34 0.92 1.86 13.24
C ILE A 34 -0.50 1.57 13.74
N ARG A 35 -1.41 2.53 13.64
CA ARG A 35 -2.83 2.32 13.97
C ARG A 35 -3.44 1.24 13.08
N GLN A 36 -3.15 1.28 11.79
CA GLN A 36 -3.60 0.28 10.83
C GLN A 36 -3.07 -1.11 11.20
N TRP A 37 -1.77 -1.23 11.47
CA TRP A 37 -1.17 -2.46 12.00
C TRP A 37 -1.89 -2.98 13.25
N TYR A 38 -2.21 -2.09 14.19
CA TYR A 38 -2.90 -2.47 15.43
C TYR A 38 -4.32 -3.00 15.18
N ILE A 39 -5.07 -2.39 14.27
CA ILE A 39 -6.42 -2.83 13.89
C ILE A 39 -6.35 -4.19 13.17
N ASP A 40 -5.38 -4.35 12.28
CA ASP A 40 -5.26 -5.53 11.42
C ASP A 40 -4.60 -6.73 12.11
N LYS A 41 -4.00 -6.55 13.30
CA LYS A 41 -3.24 -7.55 14.10
C LYS A 41 -3.93 -8.92 14.25
N LYS A 42 -5.25 -8.99 14.09
CA LYS A 42 -5.99 -10.26 14.09
C LYS A 42 -5.68 -11.14 12.86
N SER A 43 -5.02 -10.62 11.83
CA SER A 43 -4.66 -11.33 10.59
C SER A 43 -3.18 -11.79 10.60
N GLU A 44 -2.97 -13.02 11.06
CA GLU A 44 -1.77 -13.55 11.74
C GLU A 44 -0.34 -13.45 11.12
N SER A 45 -0.06 -12.74 10.03
CA SER A 45 1.35 -12.71 9.54
C SER A 45 1.83 -11.49 8.77
N ARG A 46 0.94 -10.64 8.24
CA ARG A 46 1.33 -9.66 7.21
C ARG A 46 1.25 -8.22 7.66
N ASP A 47 0.67 -7.96 8.82
CA ASP A 47 0.58 -6.61 9.41
C ASP A 47 1.97 -6.00 9.66
N LYS A 48 3.02 -6.82 9.76
CA LYS A 48 4.39 -6.36 10.03
C LYS A 48 4.89 -5.32 9.02
N ILE A 49 4.42 -5.30 7.76
CA ILE A 49 4.85 -4.25 6.81
C ILE A 49 4.26 -2.89 7.14
N ALA A 50 2.99 -2.81 7.53
CA ALA A 50 2.40 -1.54 7.98
C ALA A 50 3.16 -1.01 9.21
N LEU A 51 3.54 -1.90 10.14
CA LEU A 51 4.42 -1.55 11.25
C LEU A 51 5.80 -1.07 10.78
N GLY A 52 6.44 -1.77 9.84
CA GLY A 52 7.76 -1.40 9.31
C GLY A 52 7.77 -0.03 8.63
N TYR A 53 6.78 0.27 7.78
CA TYR A 53 6.61 1.60 7.20
C TYR A 53 6.27 2.64 8.28
N GLY A 54 5.41 2.29 9.24
CA GLY A 54 5.02 3.17 10.33
C GLY A 54 6.23 3.61 11.17
N LEU A 55 7.06 2.64 11.56
CA LEU A 55 8.32 2.90 12.27
C LEU A 55 9.31 3.70 11.40
N TYR A 56 9.45 3.36 10.11
CA TYR A 56 10.28 4.12 9.18
C TYR A 56 9.92 5.61 9.16
N TYR A 57 8.64 5.95 9.02
CA TYR A 57 8.20 7.34 9.02
C TYR A 57 8.33 8.02 10.38
N LEU A 58 8.19 7.30 11.50
CA LEU A 58 8.50 7.84 12.83
C LEU A 58 10.00 8.16 12.99
N PHE A 59 10.88 7.28 12.53
CA PHE A 59 12.33 7.54 12.56
C PHE A 59 12.71 8.70 11.63
N LEU A 60 12.08 8.80 10.45
CA LEU A 60 12.22 9.98 9.58
C LEU A 60 11.79 11.26 10.32
N PHE A 61 10.62 11.26 10.97
CA PHE A 61 10.14 12.40 11.75
C PHE A 61 11.15 12.82 12.83
N VAL A 62 11.61 11.88 13.66
CA VAL A 62 12.55 12.19 14.74
C VAL A 62 13.87 12.71 14.17
N GLY A 63 14.42 12.07 13.15
CA GLY A 63 15.67 12.49 12.52
C GLY A 63 15.56 13.87 11.87
N THR A 64 14.49 14.15 11.13
CA THR A 64 14.29 15.47 10.50
C THR A 64 14.05 16.56 11.53
N LEU A 65 13.33 16.26 12.62
CA LEU A 65 13.12 17.21 13.71
C LEU A 65 14.44 17.57 14.39
N ILE A 66 15.32 16.60 14.65
CA ILE A 66 16.67 16.87 15.15
C ILE A 66 17.44 17.75 14.16
N TYR A 67 17.48 17.37 12.88
CA TYR A 67 18.19 18.11 11.85
C TYR A 67 17.72 19.58 11.74
N PHE A 68 16.41 19.82 11.70
CA PHE A 68 15.85 21.17 11.61
C PHE A 68 16.05 21.98 12.90
N SER A 69 16.03 21.33 14.07
CA SER A 69 16.27 22.02 15.35
C SER A 69 17.70 22.54 15.46
N ILE A 70 18.67 21.78 14.96
CA ILE A 70 20.09 22.19 14.91
C ILE A 70 20.22 23.47 14.08
N ASP A 71 19.62 23.48 12.89
CA ASP A 71 19.66 24.59 11.93
C ASP A 71 18.93 25.84 12.47
N THR A 72 17.82 25.65 13.20
CA THR A 72 17.03 26.76 13.75
C THR A 72 17.68 27.41 14.98
N ILE A 73 18.38 26.63 15.82
CA ILE A 73 18.99 27.12 17.07
C ILE A 73 20.40 27.69 16.83
N ASP A 74 20.91 27.63 15.59
CA ASP A 74 22.27 28.05 15.21
C ASP A 74 23.35 27.36 16.07
N ILE A 75 23.15 26.06 16.32
CA ILE A 75 24.15 25.24 17.01
C ILE A 75 25.37 25.15 16.09
N SER A 76 26.54 25.53 16.58
CA SER A 76 27.78 25.56 15.80
C SER A 76 28.88 24.64 16.36
N GLY A 77 29.88 24.37 15.52
CA GLY A 77 31.06 23.59 15.88
C GLY A 77 30.79 22.12 16.18
N TYR A 78 31.47 21.58 17.19
CA TYR A 78 31.45 20.16 17.52
C TYR A 78 30.05 19.59 17.82
N TYR A 79 29.18 20.37 18.46
CA TYR A 79 27.81 19.93 18.78
C TYR A 79 26.94 19.79 17.54
N TYR A 80 27.15 20.64 16.52
CA TYR A 80 26.45 20.53 15.23
C TYR A 80 26.74 19.18 14.57
N GLU A 81 28.02 18.82 14.46
CA GLU A 81 28.47 17.60 13.79
C GLU A 81 27.91 16.34 14.47
N ILE A 82 27.94 16.29 15.81
CA ILE A 82 27.36 15.17 16.56
C ILE A 82 25.86 15.06 16.33
N LEU A 83 25.11 16.15 16.50
CA LEU A 83 23.66 16.12 16.37
C LEU A 83 23.24 15.82 14.92
N PHE A 84 23.99 16.32 13.94
CA PHE A 84 23.81 15.99 12.53
C PHE A 84 24.02 14.48 12.29
N LEU A 85 25.10 13.91 12.81
CA LEU A 85 25.37 12.48 12.71
C LEU A 85 24.26 11.64 13.38
N ILE A 86 23.82 12.04 14.58
CA ILE A 86 22.71 11.40 15.28
C ILE A 86 21.44 11.42 14.42
N SER A 87 21.11 12.57 13.80
CA SER A 87 19.94 12.69 12.94
C SER A 87 19.98 11.70 11.77
N LEU A 88 21.15 11.51 11.16
CA LEU A 88 21.34 10.58 10.05
C LEU A 88 21.30 9.12 10.50
N ILE A 89 21.87 8.79 11.66
CA ILE A 89 21.77 7.45 12.25
C ILE A 89 20.31 7.09 12.54
N VAL A 90 19.54 8.03 13.11
CA VAL A 90 18.10 7.84 13.39
C VAL A 90 17.32 7.56 12.09
N ILE A 91 17.55 8.37 11.05
CA ILE A 91 16.94 8.13 9.72
C ILE A 91 17.38 6.77 9.15
N GLY A 92 18.67 6.45 9.26
CA GLY A 92 19.25 5.19 8.80
C GLY A 92 18.64 3.97 9.52
N ILE A 93 18.41 4.05 10.83
CA ILE A 93 17.72 3.00 11.59
C ILE A 93 16.29 2.81 11.06
N GLY A 94 15.59 3.90 10.76
CA GLY A 94 14.30 3.84 10.07
C GLY A 94 14.41 3.07 8.76
N GLY A 95 15.38 3.42 7.91
CA GLY A 95 15.62 2.76 6.63
C GLY A 95 15.93 1.27 6.79
N LEU A 96 16.72 0.91 7.79
CA LEU A 96 17.03 -0.48 8.15
C LEU A 96 15.78 -1.25 8.58
N VAL A 97 14.96 -0.69 9.47
CA VAL A 97 13.70 -1.31 9.92
C VAL A 97 12.80 -1.61 8.73
N PHE A 98 12.71 -0.67 7.79
CA PHE A 98 11.96 -0.84 6.56
C PHE A 98 12.54 -1.98 5.68
N THR A 99 13.84 -1.93 5.38
CA THR A 99 14.51 -2.95 4.55
C THR A 99 14.36 -4.35 5.15
N PHE A 100 14.58 -4.49 6.46
CA PHE A 100 14.40 -5.75 7.18
C PHE A 100 12.97 -6.28 7.08
N THR A 101 11.99 -5.38 7.22
CA THR A 101 10.57 -5.77 7.15
C THR A 101 10.18 -6.25 5.75
N ILE A 102 10.72 -5.62 4.70
CA ILE A 102 10.50 -6.04 3.32
C ILE A 102 11.13 -7.41 3.06
N GLU A 103 12.41 -7.61 3.40
CA GLU A 103 13.09 -8.88 3.18
C GLU A 103 12.40 -10.03 3.94
N ASN A 104 11.90 -9.75 5.15
CA ASN A 104 11.17 -10.76 5.92
C ASN A 104 9.81 -11.13 5.29
N THR A 105 9.07 -10.13 4.80
CA THR A 105 7.69 -10.35 4.35
C THR A 105 7.61 -10.83 2.90
N ILE A 106 8.51 -10.37 2.04
CA ILE A 106 8.48 -10.66 0.61
C ILE A 106 9.58 -11.66 0.22
N LYS A 107 9.59 -12.81 0.90
CA LYS A 107 10.49 -13.92 0.55
C LYS A 107 10.29 -14.41 -0.88
N LYS A 108 9.08 -14.24 -1.44
CA LYS A 108 8.76 -14.64 -2.83
C LYS A 108 9.47 -13.77 -3.89
N ILE A 109 9.83 -12.52 -3.60
CA ILE A 109 10.51 -11.63 -4.57
C ILE A 109 11.99 -11.52 -4.28
N LEU A 110 12.34 -11.31 -3.00
CA LEU A 110 13.70 -11.08 -2.57
C LEU A 110 14.11 -12.27 -1.70
N ASP A 111 14.56 -13.36 -2.32
CA ASP A 111 15.23 -14.45 -1.60
C ASP A 111 16.68 -14.08 -1.27
N THR A 112 16.83 -12.91 -0.65
CA THR A 112 18.13 -12.32 -0.30
C THR A 112 18.63 -12.80 1.05
N LYS A 113 17.84 -13.59 1.80
CA LYS A 113 18.20 -14.09 3.14
C LYS A 113 18.75 -13.00 4.07
N PHE A 114 18.15 -11.80 4.04
CA PHE A 114 18.56 -10.62 4.81
C PHE A 114 19.91 -10.00 4.46
N ILE A 115 20.53 -10.37 3.33
CA ILE A 115 21.82 -9.81 2.91
C ILE A 115 21.76 -8.28 2.80
N ILE A 116 20.65 -7.71 2.31
CA ILE A 116 20.54 -6.25 2.13
C ILE A 116 20.48 -5.56 3.50
N SER A 117 19.70 -6.08 4.44
CA SER A 117 19.65 -5.57 5.82
C SER A 117 21.00 -5.65 6.51
N ILE A 118 21.73 -6.76 6.36
CA ILE A 118 23.06 -6.93 6.95
C ILE A 118 24.03 -5.90 6.37
N LEU A 119 24.05 -5.71 5.05
CA LEU A 119 24.85 -4.67 4.40
C LEU A 119 24.46 -3.27 4.91
N PHE A 120 23.16 -3.00 5.07
CA PHE A 120 22.66 -1.74 5.60
C PHE A 120 23.16 -1.48 7.04
N VAL A 121 23.14 -2.50 7.91
CA VAL A 121 23.72 -2.43 9.27
C VAL A 121 25.21 -2.11 9.22
N ILE A 122 25.97 -2.84 8.40
CA ILE A 122 27.41 -2.63 8.25
C ILE A 122 27.68 -1.18 7.86
N LEU A 123 27.01 -0.69 6.81
CA LEU A 123 27.17 0.68 6.33
C LEU A 123 26.79 1.71 7.40
N LEU A 124 25.72 1.47 8.17
CA LEU A 124 25.28 2.36 9.23
C LEU A 124 26.28 2.43 10.41
N ILE A 125 26.96 1.33 10.74
CA ILE A 125 28.02 1.30 11.75
C ILE A 125 29.25 2.09 11.28
N PHE A 126 29.57 2.04 9.99
CA PHE A 126 30.75 2.73 9.44
C PHE A 126 30.54 4.22 9.15
N ILE A 127 29.28 4.71 9.12
CA ILE A 127 28.96 6.13 8.87
C ILE A 127 29.77 7.11 9.75
N PRO A 128 29.81 6.96 11.10
CA PRO A 128 30.54 7.89 11.97
C PRO A 128 32.05 7.90 11.70
N ILE A 129 32.61 6.72 11.45
CA ILE A 129 34.03 6.53 11.20
C ILE A 129 34.39 7.22 9.89
N ILE A 130 33.63 6.96 8.83
CA ILE A 130 33.88 7.52 7.50
C ILE A 130 33.70 9.04 7.50
N TYR A 131 32.69 9.57 8.20
CA TYR A 131 32.47 11.01 8.33
C TYR A 131 33.70 11.74 8.90
N TYR A 132 34.37 11.12 9.88
CA TYR A 132 35.56 11.68 10.52
C TYR A 132 36.80 11.67 9.60
N PHE A 133 36.97 10.64 8.78
CA PHE A 133 38.16 10.48 7.94
C PHE A 133 38.06 11.19 6.57
N GLU A 134 36.93 11.06 5.88
CA GLU A 134 36.79 11.56 4.50
C GLU A 134 35.34 11.94 4.18
N THR A 135 35.04 13.24 4.26
CA THR A 135 33.67 13.76 4.13
C THR A 135 33.07 13.52 2.73
N GLN A 136 33.87 13.49 1.67
CA GLN A 136 33.36 13.22 0.32
C GLN A 136 32.88 11.77 0.19
N PHE A 137 33.66 10.83 0.71
CA PHE A 137 33.31 9.40 0.71
C PHE A 137 32.08 9.12 1.58
N PHE A 138 31.95 9.84 2.70
CA PHE A 138 30.74 9.80 3.53
C PHE A 138 29.46 10.15 2.75
N TYR A 139 29.44 11.27 2.02
CA TYR A 139 28.26 11.65 1.25
C TYR A 139 27.96 10.67 0.10
N LEU A 140 28.98 10.10 -0.53
CA LEU A 140 28.81 9.03 -1.52
C LEU A 140 28.11 7.82 -0.90
N LEU A 141 28.59 7.36 0.27
CA LEU A 141 28.00 6.21 0.96
C LEU A 141 26.57 6.47 1.40
N LEU A 142 26.29 7.66 1.93
CA LEU A 142 24.94 8.07 2.29
C LEU A 142 24.02 8.08 1.06
N GLY A 143 24.51 8.57 -0.07
CA GLY A 143 23.80 8.53 -1.36
C GLY A 143 23.47 7.10 -1.78
N VAL A 144 24.42 6.16 -1.67
CA VAL A 144 24.19 4.74 -1.96
C VAL A 144 23.11 4.15 -1.04
N LEU A 145 23.15 4.44 0.26
CA LEU A 145 22.14 3.97 1.22
C LEU A 145 20.75 4.48 0.89
N ILE A 146 20.63 5.78 0.59
CA ILE A 146 19.37 6.39 0.17
C ILE A 146 18.87 5.74 -1.11
N LEU A 147 19.73 5.57 -2.13
CA LEU A 147 19.36 4.94 -3.40
C LEU A 147 18.88 3.50 -3.22
N VAL A 148 19.56 2.70 -2.39
CA VAL A 148 19.14 1.32 -2.09
C VAL A 148 17.77 1.32 -1.41
N ASN A 149 17.58 2.15 -0.38
CA ASN A 149 16.32 2.20 0.35
C ASN A 149 15.15 2.65 -0.54
N VAL A 150 15.36 3.71 -1.33
CA VAL A 150 14.38 4.21 -2.30
C VAL A 150 14.06 3.18 -3.38
N SER A 151 15.08 2.49 -3.91
CA SER A 151 14.88 1.43 -4.90
C SER A 151 14.01 0.30 -4.35
N LEU A 152 14.24 -0.11 -3.09
CA LEU A 152 13.39 -1.10 -2.43
C LEU A 152 11.94 -0.61 -2.26
N GLN A 153 11.74 0.66 -1.89
CA GLN A 153 10.39 1.24 -1.82
C GLN A 153 9.68 1.22 -3.18
N ILE A 154 10.39 1.57 -4.27
CA ILE A 154 9.83 1.52 -5.63
C ILE A 154 9.48 0.10 -6.02
N ILE A 155 10.42 -0.85 -5.89
CA ILE A 155 10.21 -2.26 -6.23
C ILE A 155 9.00 -2.81 -5.45
N PHE A 156 8.92 -2.47 -4.17
CA PHE A 156 7.80 -2.85 -3.31
C PHE A 156 6.48 -2.29 -3.84
N ILE A 157 6.35 -0.98 -4.00
CA ILE A 157 5.09 -0.37 -4.44
C ILE A 157 4.68 -0.90 -5.82
N VAL A 158 5.63 -1.03 -6.76
CA VAL A 158 5.36 -1.58 -8.10
C VAL A 158 4.85 -3.02 -8.04
N TYR A 159 5.46 -3.86 -7.19
CA TYR A 159 4.96 -5.21 -6.97
C TYR A 159 3.51 -5.22 -6.47
N PHE A 160 3.18 -4.35 -5.51
CA PHE A 160 1.80 -4.25 -5.01
C PHE A 160 0.82 -3.74 -6.06
N ILE A 161 1.22 -2.76 -6.87
CA ILE A 161 0.40 -2.27 -8.01
C ILE A 161 0.10 -3.41 -8.99
N HIS A 162 1.06 -4.31 -9.22
CA HIS A 162 0.89 -5.42 -10.15
C HIS A 162 0.01 -6.56 -9.60
N ASN A 163 -0.13 -6.68 -8.28
CA ASN A 163 -0.92 -7.74 -7.62
C ASN A 163 -2.26 -7.25 -7.06
N THR A 164 -2.64 -6.01 -7.30
CA THR A 164 -3.88 -5.41 -6.78
C THR A 164 -4.73 -4.84 -7.91
N PHE A 165 -6.02 -4.61 -7.63
CA PHE A 165 -6.99 -4.16 -8.63
C PHE A 165 -7.79 -2.94 -8.19
N GLY A 166 -8.58 -2.41 -9.12
CA GLY A 166 -9.61 -1.42 -8.85
C GLY A 166 -9.07 -0.13 -8.20
N SER A 167 -9.74 0.29 -7.13
CA SER A 167 -9.42 1.51 -6.40
C SER A 167 -8.09 1.42 -5.64
N ILE A 168 -7.71 0.24 -5.16
CA ILE A 168 -6.46 0.00 -4.42
C ILE A 168 -5.26 0.20 -5.34
N ARG A 169 -5.30 -0.36 -6.56
CA ARG A 169 -4.25 -0.16 -7.57
C ARG A 169 -4.06 1.33 -7.87
N LYS A 170 -5.15 2.08 -8.05
CA LYS A 170 -5.10 3.55 -8.29
C LYS A 170 -4.45 4.28 -7.12
N LYS A 171 -4.83 3.95 -5.88
CA LYS A 171 -4.23 4.53 -4.66
C LYS A 171 -2.72 4.27 -4.58
N LEU A 172 -2.28 3.04 -4.81
CA LEU A 172 -0.86 2.69 -4.82
C LEU A 172 -0.10 3.41 -5.95
N THR A 173 -0.71 3.59 -7.13
CA THR A 173 -0.13 4.42 -8.20
C THR A 173 0.07 5.87 -7.76
N TYR A 174 -0.89 6.46 -7.03
CA TYR A 174 -0.70 7.79 -6.44
C TYR A 174 0.44 7.82 -5.42
N SER A 175 0.59 6.77 -4.60
CA SER A 175 1.74 6.65 -3.70
C SER A 175 3.06 6.58 -4.46
N LEU A 176 3.12 5.88 -5.60
CA LEU A 176 4.32 5.81 -6.43
C LEU A 176 4.67 7.18 -7.04
N ILE A 177 3.66 7.90 -7.57
CA ILE A 177 3.83 9.26 -8.09
C ILE A 177 4.32 10.19 -6.97
N GLY A 178 3.72 10.09 -5.78
CA GLY A 178 4.15 10.80 -4.59
C GLY A 178 5.61 10.48 -4.25
N LEU A 179 6.01 9.20 -4.26
CA LEU A 179 7.39 8.85 -3.99
C LEU A 179 8.37 9.48 -5.00
N VAL A 180 8.08 9.41 -6.30
CA VAL A 180 8.91 10.07 -7.33
C VAL A 180 8.98 11.58 -7.11
N PHE A 181 7.85 12.22 -6.80
CA PHE A 181 7.82 13.65 -6.54
C PHE A 181 8.58 14.05 -5.28
N SER A 182 8.55 13.21 -4.24
CA SER A 182 9.31 13.42 -3.01
C SER A 182 10.81 13.39 -3.29
N LEU A 183 11.29 12.48 -4.15
CA LEU A 183 12.71 12.39 -4.51
C LEU A 183 13.18 13.63 -5.26
N ILE A 184 12.39 14.09 -6.24
CA ILE A 184 12.69 15.31 -7.00
C ILE A 184 12.68 16.52 -6.07
N GLY A 185 11.66 16.64 -5.21
CA GLY A 185 11.54 17.73 -4.24
C GLY A 185 12.71 17.77 -3.25
N LEU A 186 13.10 16.62 -2.70
CA LEU A 186 14.25 16.49 -1.80
C LEU A 186 15.57 16.76 -2.50
N ALA A 187 15.76 16.29 -3.74
CA ALA A 187 16.97 16.56 -4.51
C ALA A 187 17.18 18.07 -4.72
N PHE A 188 16.15 18.80 -5.12
CA PHE A 188 16.23 20.25 -5.34
C PHE A 188 16.25 21.09 -4.06
N SER A 189 15.75 20.57 -2.94
CA SER A 189 15.82 21.25 -1.63
C SER A 189 17.07 20.89 -0.83
N SER A 190 17.83 19.88 -1.26
CA SER A 190 19.12 19.52 -0.65
C SER A 190 20.16 20.62 -0.86
N LYS A 191 21.14 20.73 0.05
CA LYS A 191 22.27 21.67 -0.07
C LYS A 191 22.98 21.56 -1.43
N MET A 192 23.25 20.33 -1.88
CA MET A 192 23.86 20.07 -3.18
C MET A 192 22.99 20.57 -4.34
N GLY A 193 21.68 20.32 -4.30
CA GLY A 193 20.75 20.82 -5.29
C GLY A 193 20.72 22.34 -5.33
N ILE A 194 20.70 22.99 -4.16
CA ILE A 194 20.74 24.44 -4.02
C ILE A 194 22.04 25.02 -4.60
N ASP A 195 23.20 24.44 -4.29
CA ASP A 195 24.50 24.92 -4.77
C ASP A 195 24.60 24.81 -6.30
N ILE A 196 24.07 23.73 -6.89
CA ILE A 196 23.98 23.58 -8.34
C ILE A 196 23.04 24.65 -8.92
N LEU A 197 21.84 24.82 -8.36
CA LEU A 197 20.87 25.79 -8.86
C LEU A 197 21.42 27.22 -8.79
N LYS A 198 22.06 27.61 -7.68
CA LYS A 198 22.71 28.93 -7.49
C LYS A 198 23.73 29.23 -8.58
N LYS A 199 24.48 28.22 -9.03
CA LYS A 199 25.50 28.38 -10.07
C LYS A 199 24.92 28.68 -11.45
N TYR A 200 23.71 28.19 -11.75
CA TYR A 200 23.16 28.20 -13.10
C TYR A 200 21.89 29.05 -13.26
N LEU A 201 21.20 29.42 -12.17
CA LEU A 201 19.89 30.07 -12.21
C LEU A 201 19.78 31.18 -11.15
N ASP A 202 19.58 32.41 -11.60
CA ASP A 202 19.34 33.57 -10.72
C ASP A 202 18.02 33.44 -9.93
N THR A 203 17.08 32.62 -10.42
CA THR A 203 15.76 32.37 -9.82
C THR A 203 15.71 31.15 -8.91
N TYR A 204 16.85 30.66 -8.43
CA TYR A 204 16.92 29.42 -7.63
C TYR A 204 16.03 29.41 -6.38
N TYR A 205 15.80 30.56 -5.74
CA TYR A 205 14.89 30.68 -4.59
C TYR A 205 13.46 30.21 -4.89
N LEU A 206 12.95 30.51 -6.09
CA LEU A 206 11.63 30.07 -6.53
C LEU A 206 11.58 28.55 -6.73
N ILE A 207 12.67 27.95 -7.23
CA ILE A 207 12.78 26.50 -7.40
C ILE A 207 12.82 25.78 -6.06
N ILE A 208 13.54 26.33 -5.06
CA ILE A 208 13.55 25.80 -3.69
C ILE A 208 12.13 25.84 -3.10
N PHE A 209 11.41 26.93 -3.31
CA PHE A 209 10.04 27.05 -2.82
C PHE A 209 9.14 25.99 -3.48
N ILE A 210 9.19 25.87 -4.81
CA ILE A 210 8.43 24.85 -5.55
C ILE A 210 8.78 23.43 -5.08
N SER A 211 10.06 23.13 -4.87
CA SER A 211 10.51 21.80 -4.45
C SER A 211 9.98 21.41 -3.06
N LYS A 212 9.83 22.38 -2.15
CA LYS A 212 9.19 22.15 -0.84
C LYS A 212 7.70 21.90 -0.94
N PHE A 213 6.97 22.69 -1.71
CA PHE A 213 5.55 22.45 -1.96
C PHE A 213 5.32 21.11 -2.65
N MET A 214 6.17 20.77 -3.62
CA MET A 214 6.18 19.47 -4.27
C MET A 214 6.41 18.34 -3.27
N THR A 215 7.33 18.50 -2.32
CA THR A 215 7.58 17.52 -1.26
C THR A 215 6.36 17.36 -0.35
N ILE A 216 5.75 18.45 0.11
CA ILE A 216 4.52 18.41 0.94
C ILE A 216 3.36 17.73 0.19
N PHE A 217 3.12 18.13 -1.05
CA PHE A 217 2.11 17.54 -1.92
C PHE A 217 2.37 16.03 -2.11
N SER A 218 3.63 15.66 -2.31
CA SER A 218 4.05 14.27 -2.49
C SER A 218 3.80 13.39 -1.27
N LEU A 219 4.04 13.90 -0.06
CA LEU A 219 3.72 13.19 1.18
C LEU A 219 2.22 12.99 1.36
N ASN A 220 1.39 13.96 0.95
CA ASN A 220 -0.06 13.81 0.95
C ASN A 220 -0.53 12.74 -0.05
N LEU A 221 0.11 12.64 -1.22
CA LEU A 221 -0.17 11.55 -2.16
C LEU A 221 0.22 10.18 -1.60
N ILE A 222 1.38 10.08 -0.95
CA ILE A 222 1.81 8.85 -0.25
C ILE A 222 0.80 8.51 0.86
N LEU A 223 0.40 9.49 1.66
CA LEU A 223 -0.59 9.32 2.73
C LEU A 223 -1.92 8.81 2.17
N TYR A 224 -2.44 9.44 1.12
CA TYR A 224 -3.67 9.00 0.45
C TYR A 224 -3.54 7.58 -0.13
N GLY A 225 -2.38 7.26 -0.70
CA GLY A 225 -2.13 5.96 -1.32
C GLY A 225 -1.99 4.81 -0.33
N LEU A 226 -1.38 5.07 0.84
CA LEU A 226 -1.17 4.08 1.89
C LEU A 226 -2.33 3.98 2.90
N THR A 227 -3.28 4.93 2.89
CA THR A 227 -4.42 4.94 3.84
C THR A 227 -5.65 4.19 3.35
N GLY A 228 -6.35 3.61 4.33
CA GLY A 228 -7.74 3.18 4.21
C GLY A 228 -7.94 1.71 3.91
N TYR A 229 -6.90 0.96 3.52
CA TYR A 229 -7.00 -0.48 3.24
C TYR A 229 -5.72 -1.19 3.65
N SER A 230 -5.85 -2.41 4.18
CA SER A 230 -4.73 -3.32 4.31
C SER A 230 -4.34 -3.80 2.92
N PHE A 231 -3.59 -2.97 2.18
CA PHE A 231 -3.11 -3.28 0.84
C PHE A 231 -2.33 -4.61 0.78
N LEU A 232 -1.86 -5.07 1.95
CA LEU A 232 -1.25 -6.37 2.20
C LEU A 232 -2.23 -7.54 2.18
N LEU A 233 -3.37 -7.41 2.86
CA LEU A 233 -4.45 -8.38 2.76
C LEU A 233 -4.98 -8.42 1.32
N GLU A 234 -5.11 -7.24 0.72
CA GLU A 234 -5.63 -7.08 -0.63
C GLU A 234 -4.69 -7.61 -1.72
N SER A 235 -3.37 -7.57 -1.55
CA SER A 235 -2.44 -8.12 -2.56
C SER A 235 -2.50 -9.64 -2.67
N GLN A 236 -3.11 -10.28 -1.68
CA GLN A 236 -3.23 -11.72 -1.58
C GLN A 236 -4.67 -12.19 -1.52
N TRP A 237 -5.55 -11.37 -2.05
CA TRP A 237 -6.96 -11.68 -2.10
C TRP A 237 -7.22 -13.07 -2.71
N LYS A 238 -6.40 -13.50 -3.68
CA LYS A 238 -6.43 -14.83 -4.31
C LYS A 238 -6.26 -15.98 -3.31
N GLU A 239 -5.35 -15.85 -2.34
CA GLU A 239 -5.10 -16.88 -1.29
C GLU A 239 -6.21 -16.94 -0.23
N ASN A 240 -7.12 -15.96 -0.25
CA ASN A 240 -8.26 -15.86 0.68
C ASN A 240 -9.59 -16.24 0.03
N LEU A 241 -9.61 -16.56 -1.27
CA LEU A 241 -10.80 -17.10 -1.93
C LEU A 241 -10.94 -18.57 -1.55
N ILE A 242 -12.14 -18.97 -1.15
CA ILE A 242 -12.47 -20.37 -0.83
C ILE A 242 -13.24 -20.97 -2.00
N SER A 243 -14.41 -20.42 -2.30
CA SER A 243 -15.23 -20.90 -3.42
C SER A 243 -16.05 -19.79 -4.07
N LEU A 244 -16.47 -20.05 -5.29
CA LEU A 244 -17.37 -19.23 -6.08
C LEU A 244 -18.54 -20.07 -6.58
N HIS A 245 -19.75 -19.54 -6.41
CA HIS A 245 -20.99 -20.13 -6.89
C HIS A 245 -21.74 -19.10 -7.74
N ILE A 246 -22.43 -19.56 -8.79
CA ILE A 246 -23.33 -18.74 -9.59
C ILE A 246 -24.70 -19.40 -9.54
N ILE A 247 -25.59 -18.85 -8.73
CA ILE A 247 -26.88 -19.46 -8.43
C ILE A 247 -27.97 -18.83 -9.30
N ASP A 248 -28.82 -19.67 -9.87
CA ASP A 248 -30.05 -19.26 -10.53
C ASP A 248 -31.06 -18.68 -9.53
N LYS A 249 -31.51 -17.42 -9.72
CA LYS A 249 -32.47 -16.80 -8.80
C LYS A 249 -33.84 -17.46 -8.78
N LYS A 250 -34.27 -18.06 -9.89
CA LYS A 250 -35.62 -18.59 -10.07
C LYS A 250 -35.71 -20.06 -9.67
N ARG A 251 -34.71 -20.85 -10.05
CA ARG A 251 -34.66 -22.31 -9.81
C ARG A 251 -33.86 -22.68 -8.56
N HIS A 252 -33.05 -21.76 -8.03
CA HIS A 252 -32.18 -21.99 -6.87
C HIS A 252 -31.16 -23.13 -7.09
N ILE A 253 -30.73 -23.31 -8.34
CA ILE A 253 -29.74 -24.32 -8.76
C ILE A 253 -28.39 -23.62 -8.95
N ASP A 254 -27.30 -24.29 -8.59
CA ASP A 254 -25.95 -23.79 -8.89
C ASP A 254 -25.64 -24.00 -10.39
N LEU A 255 -25.50 -22.90 -11.12
CA LEU A 255 -25.17 -22.91 -12.55
C LEU A 255 -23.67 -23.13 -12.76
N PHE A 256 -22.85 -22.70 -11.79
CA PHE A 256 -21.41 -22.79 -11.90
C PHE A 256 -20.77 -22.80 -10.52
N TYR A 257 -19.95 -23.81 -10.27
CA TYR A 257 -19.14 -23.94 -9.08
C TYR A 257 -17.64 -23.88 -9.41
N ARG A 258 -16.89 -23.17 -8.56
CA ARG A 258 -15.43 -23.24 -8.55
C ARG A 258 -14.88 -23.23 -7.14
N ASP A 259 -14.09 -24.26 -6.86
CA ASP A 259 -13.21 -24.31 -5.70
C ASP A 259 -11.89 -23.60 -5.99
N PHE A 260 -11.44 -22.76 -5.05
CA PHE A 260 -10.11 -22.16 -5.06
C PHE A 260 -9.18 -22.82 -4.04
N ASP A 261 -9.72 -23.52 -3.06
CA ASP A 261 -8.95 -24.19 -2.01
C ASP A 261 -8.79 -25.69 -2.32
N GLU A 262 -7.77 -26.01 -3.11
CA GLU A 262 -7.45 -27.39 -3.49
C GLU A 262 -7.18 -28.34 -2.30
N SER A 263 -7.05 -27.81 -1.07
CA SER A 263 -6.85 -28.62 0.13
C SER A 263 -8.16 -29.24 0.68
N GLN A 264 -9.34 -28.76 0.27
CA GLN A 264 -10.65 -29.23 0.75
C GLN A 264 -11.42 -30.09 -0.26
N LYS A 265 -10.71 -30.86 -1.11
CA LYS A 265 -11.30 -31.66 -2.21
C LYS A 265 -12.33 -32.72 -1.79
N ASP A 266 -12.44 -33.07 -0.51
CA ASP A 266 -13.24 -34.21 -0.05
C ASP A 266 -14.67 -33.88 0.46
N ASP A 267 -15.04 -32.60 0.65
CA ASP A 267 -16.35 -32.24 1.26
C ASP A 267 -17.39 -31.62 0.28
N ILE A 268 -17.03 -31.45 -0.99
CA ILE A 268 -17.81 -30.70 -1.99
C ILE A 268 -18.74 -31.62 -2.80
N ARG A 269 -19.61 -32.38 -2.13
CA ARG A 269 -20.65 -33.18 -2.81
C ARG A 269 -22.08 -32.73 -2.47
N ARG A 270 -22.25 -31.44 -2.14
CA ARG A 270 -23.53 -30.84 -1.74
C ARG A 270 -23.79 -29.48 -2.39
N GLU A 271 -23.48 -29.34 -3.67
CA GLU A 271 -23.66 -28.10 -4.44
C GLU A 271 -25.12 -27.62 -4.43
N ASP A 272 -26.08 -28.53 -4.67
CA ASP A 272 -27.53 -28.19 -4.66
C ASP A 272 -28.04 -27.77 -3.27
N LEU A 273 -27.53 -28.40 -2.20
CA LEU A 273 -27.88 -28.05 -0.83
C LEU A 273 -27.31 -26.68 -0.44
N PHE A 274 -26.14 -26.31 -0.98
CA PHE A 274 -25.56 -24.99 -0.76
C PHE A 274 -26.39 -23.92 -1.46
N ALA A 275 -26.74 -24.12 -2.74
CA ALA A 275 -27.53 -23.16 -3.51
C ALA A 275 -28.93 -22.93 -2.90
N GLY A 276 -29.60 -24.02 -2.50
CA GLY A 276 -30.87 -23.96 -1.77
C GLY A 276 -30.73 -23.30 -0.40
N GLY A 277 -29.64 -23.59 0.33
CA GLY A 277 -29.33 -22.98 1.62
C GLY A 277 -29.14 -21.46 1.54
N ILE A 278 -28.35 -20.97 0.58
CA ILE A 278 -28.12 -19.53 0.38
C ILE A 278 -29.42 -18.83 -0.03
N SER A 279 -30.17 -19.39 -0.97
CA SER A 279 -31.45 -18.82 -1.39
C SER A 279 -32.45 -18.73 -0.23
N GLY A 280 -32.50 -19.78 0.59
CA GLY A 280 -33.29 -19.81 1.82
C GLY A 280 -32.87 -18.72 2.81
N ILE A 281 -31.57 -18.57 3.08
CA ILE A 281 -31.04 -17.52 3.96
C ILE A 281 -31.41 -16.12 3.45
N VAL A 282 -31.25 -15.86 2.15
CA VAL A 282 -31.63 -14.58 1.54
C VAL A 282 -33.12 -14.29 1.71
N THR A 283 -33.97 -15.31 1.51
CA THR A 283 -35.42 -15.18 1.68
C THR A 283 -35.80 -14.89 3.12
N VAL A 284 -35.20 -15.62 4.07
CA VAL A 284 -35.43 -15.42 5.50
C VAL A 284 -34.96 -14.03 5.94
N ILE A 285 -33.80 -13.56 5.46
CA ILE A 285 -33.31 -12.22 5.79
C ILE A 285 -34.29 -11.16 5.29
N LYS A 286 -34.75 -11.25 4.03
CA LYS A 286 -35.74 -10.32 3.47
C LYS A 286 -37.04 -10.27 4.27
N GLU A 287 -37.54 -11.45 4.64
CA GLU A 287 -38.78 -11.55 5.42
C GLU A 287 -38.62 -10.94 6.81
N ILE A 288 -37.48 -11.17 7.47
CA ILE A 288 -37.20 -10.63 8.81
C ILE A 288 -36.98 -9.11 8.77
N THR A 289 -36.31 -8.58 7.74
CA THR A 289 -35.98 -7.15 7.66
C THR A 289 -37.12 -6.31 7.10
N GLU A 290 -38.18 -6.94 6.57
CA GLU A 290 -39.27 -6.27 5.82
C GLU A 290 -38.73 -5.30 4.75
N SER A 291 -37.54 -5.59 4.22
CA SER A 291 -36.81 -4.72 3.31
C SER A 291 -36.52 -5.46 2.02
N ASP A 292 -36.68 -4.75 0.90
CA ASP A 292 -36.23 -5.22 -0.41
C ASP A 292 -34.70 -5.20 -0.51
N GLU A 293 -34.00 -4.57 0.43
CA GLU A 293 -32.54 -4.57 0.51
C GLU A 293 -32.03 -5.98 0.79
N LEU A 294 -31.24 -6.48 -0.16
CA LEU A 294 -30.62 -7.77 -0.11
C LEU A 294 -29.33 -7.71 0.71
N PRO A 295 -28.99 -8.76 1.48
CA PRO A 295 -27.74 -8.78 2.23
C PRO A 295 -26.54 -8.86 1.28
N ASP A 296 -25.62 -7.91 1.38
CA ASP A 296 -24.38 -7.93 0.58
C ASP A 296 -23.34 -8.91 1.14
N ASN A 297 -23.42 -9.24 2.43
CA ASN A 297 -22.46 -10.08 3.14
C ASN A 297 -23.11 -10.89 4.27
N ILE A 298 -22.63 -12.12 4.48
CA ILE A 298 -22.99 -12.97 5.61
C ILE A 298 -21.70 -13.46 6.28
N HIS A 299 -21.55 -13.17 7.57
CA HIS A 299 -20.40 -13.63 8.37
C HIS A 299 -20.72 -14.98 9.04
N LYS A 300 -19.81 -15.95 8.90
CA LYS A 300 -19.88 -17.25 9.58
C LYS A 300 -18.48 -17.65 10.06
N GLU A 301 -18.25 -17.50 11.36
CA GLU A 301 -16.95 -17.82 12.00
C GLU A 301 -15.78 -17.13 11.25
N ASP A 302 -14.86 -17.91 10.70
CA ASP A 302 -13.69 -17.44 9.96
C ASP A 302 -13.96 -17.18 8.47
N ASN A 303 -15.21 -17.37 8.03
CA ASN A 303 -15.61 -17.21 6.64
C ASN A 303 -16.59 -16.04 6.46
N LEU A 304 -16.47 -15.41 5.31
CA LEU A 304 -17.34 -14.36 4.81
C LEU A 304 -17.91 -14.77 3.47
N ILE A 305 -19.23 -14.80 3.39
CA ILE A 305 -20.00 -15.05 2.18
C ILE A 305 -20.38 -13.69 1.61
N MET A 306 -19.79 -13.32 0.48
CA MET A 306 -20.12 -12.10 -0.26
C MET A 306 -21.14 -12.44 -1.34
N LEU A 307 -22.13 -11.57 -1.52
CA LEU A 307 -23.23 -11.74 -2.46
C LEU A 307 -23.22 -10.58 -3.45
N GLU A 308 -23.33 -10.88 -4.74
CA GLU A 308 -23.60 -9.91 -5.79
C GLU A 308 -24.81 -10.38 -6.59
N TYR A 309 -25.75 -9.47 -6.80
CA TYR A 309 -27.02 -9.77 -7.45
C TYR A 309 -27.02 -9.25 -8.87
N GLY A 310 -27.09 -10.15 -9.85
CA GLY A 310 -27.36 -9.81 -11.25
C GLY A 310 -28.85 -9.56 -11.50
N GLU A 311 -29.27 -9.49 -12.76
CA GLU A 311 -30.66 -9.61 -13.18
C GLU A 311 -31.22 -11.00 -12.84
N LYS A 312 -30.62 -12.08 -13.36
CA LYS A 312 -31.16 -13.45 -13.29
C LYS A 312 -30.40 -14.38 -12.34
N ILE A 313 -29.24 -13.96 -11.84
CA ILE A 313 -28.33 -14.79 -11.04
C ILE A 313 -27.93 -14.13 -9.72
N ILE A 314 -27.49 -14.95 -8.77
CA ILE A 314 -26.80 -14.52 -7.55
C ILE A 314 -25.40 -15.11 -7.60
N THR A 315 -24.39 -14.27 -7.64
CA THR A 315 -23.01 -14.72 -7.54
C THR A 315 -22.59 -14.69 -6.07
N VAL A 316 -22.05 -15.80 -5.58
CA VAL A 316 -21.65 -15.98 -4.18
C VAL A 316 -20.15 -16.24 -4.13
N MET A 317 -19.40 -15.45 -3.35
CA MET A 317 -18.00 -15.73 -3.05
C MET A 317 -17.84 -16.06 -1.58
N ILE A 318 -17.26 -17.21 -1.27
CA ILE A 318 -16.81 -17.51 0.09
C ILE A 318 -15.34 -17.10 0.21
N THR A 319 -15.04 -16.32 1.22
CA THR A 319 -13.70 -15.78 1.48
C THR A 319 -13.34 -15.89 2.96
N ARG A 320 -12.04 -15.91 3.28
CA ARG A 320 -11.56 -15.88 4.69
C ARG A 320 -11.55 -14.48 5.29
N ALA A 321 -11.71 -13.44 4.47
CA ALA A 321 -11.60 -12.04 4.90
C ALA A 321 -12.45 -11.11 4.02
N ASN A 322 -12.88 -9.98 4.60
CA ASN A 322 -13.58 -8.93 3.86
C ASN A 322 -12.61 -8.14 2.97
N LEU A 323 -12.45 -8.58 1.72
CA LEU A 323 -11.53 -8.04 0.75
C LEU A 323 -12.27 -7.28 -0.35
N LEU A 324 -11.86 -6.04 -0.61
CA LEU A 324 -12.40 -5.22 -1.69
C LEU A 324 -12.07 -5.78 -3.06
N ASN A 325 -10.88 -6.34 -3.24
CA ASN A 325 -10.53 -7.01 -4.51
C ASN A 325 -11.47 -8.19 -4.78
N ALA A 326 -11.85 -8.96 -3.75
CA ALA A 326 -12.82 -10.05 -3.90
C ALA A 326 -14.21 -9.53 -4.27
N ARG A 327 -14.67 -8.42 -3.66
CA ARG A 327 -15.94 -7.77 -4.04
C ARG A 327 -15.93 -7.25 -5.47
N TYR A 328 -14.86 -6.56 -5.87
CA TYR A 328 -14.71 -6.09 -7.25
C TYR A 328 -14.70 -7.25 -8.24
N PHE A 329 -13.97 -8.31 -7.92
CA PHE A 329 -13.92 -9.54 -8.71
C PHE A 329 -15.30 -10.19 -8.85
N LEU A 330 -16.06 -10.30 -7.76
CA LEU A 330 -17.42 -10.83 -7.74
C LEU A 330 -18.36 -10.05 -8.67
N LYS A 331 -18.27 -8.71 -8.64
CA LYS A 331 -19.02 -7.82 -9.53
C LYS A 331 -18.67 -8.00 -11.01
N VAL A 332 -17.37 -8.10 -11.32
CA VAL A 332 -16.90 -8.34 -12.69
C VAL A 332 -17.42 -9.69 -13.19
N ILE A 333 -17.34 -10.75 -12.38
CA ILE A 333 -17.84 -12.08 -12.73
C ILE A 333 -19.34 -12.05 -13.00
N THR A 334 -20.12 -11.43 -12.12
CA THR A 334 -21.58 -11.31 -12.29
C THR A 334 -21.91 -10.62 -13.61
N THR A 335 -21.27 -9.49 -13.89
CA THR A 335 -21.48 -8.73 -15.13
C THR A 335 -21.11 -9.53 -16.37
N GLN A 336 -19.95 -10.21 -16.36
CA GLN A 336 -19.48 -11.01 -17.48
C GLN A 336 -20.37 -12.24 -17.72
N PHE A 337 -20.80 -12.91 -16.66
CA PHE A 337 -21.70 -14.05 -16.78
C PHE A 337 -23.00 -13.66 -17.47
N GLU A 338 -23.63 -12.57 -17.06
CA GLU A 338 -24.86 -12.09 -17.69
C GLU A 338 -24.62 -11.67 -19.14
N GLN A 339 -23.53 -10.96 -19.43
CA GLN A 339 -23.20 -10.56 -20.80
C GLN A 339 -23.02 -11.75 -21.75
N TYR A 340 -22.45 -12.87 -21.28
CA TYR A 340 -22.21 -14.04 -22.12
C TYR A 340 -23.37 -15.04 -22.17
N TYR A 341 -24.10 -15.20 -21.07
CA TYR A 341 -25.01 -16.32 -20.90
C TYR A 341 -26.50 -15.97 -20.82
N LEU A 342 -26.87 -14.68 -20.70
CA LEU A 342 -28.28 -14.28 -20.55
C LEU A 342 -29.17 -14.74 -21.73
N ASP A 343 -28.65 -14.72 -22.95
CA ASP A 343 -29.37 -15.15 -24.16
C ASP A 343 -29.59 -16.68 -24.26
N TYR A 344 -28.75 -17.44 -23.55
CA TYR A 344 -28.85 -18.90 -23.47
C TYR A 344 -29.66 -19.35 -22.26
N TYR A 345 -29.70 -18.53 -21.22
CA TYR A 345 -30.38 -18.80 -19.96
C TYR A 345 -31.87 -19.11 -20.15
N ASP A 346 -32.57 -18.36 -21.02
CA ASP A 346 -34.02 -18.58 -21.24
C ASP A 346 -34.33 -19.89 -21.98
N ARG A 347 -33.34 -20.48 -22.65
CA ARG A 347 -33.43 -21.75 -23.39
C ARG A 347 -32.74 -22.91 -22.65
N TRP A 348 -32.28 -22.66 -21.43
CA TRP A 348 -31.50 -23.62 -20.67
C TRP A 348 -32.40 -24.70 -20.03
N GLU A 349 -32.20 -25.94 -20.46
CA GLU A 349 -32.87 -27.16 -19.96
C GLU A 349 -31.99 -27.89 -18.92
N GLU A 350 -31.47 -27.16 -17.94
CA GLU A 350 -30.77 -27.73 -16.77
C GLU A 350 -29.40 -28.40 -17.03
N ASN A 351 -28.83 -28.25 -18.23
CA ASN A 351 -27.47 -28.72 -18.49
C ASN A 351 -26.41 -27.72 -18.02
N ALA A 352 -25.86 -27.91 -16.80
CA ALA A 352 -24.82 -27.05 -16.23
C ALA A 352 -23.51 -27.03 -17.05
N GLU A 353 -23.25 -28.03 -17.91
CA GLU A 353 -22.04 -28.07 -18.73
C GLU A 353 -21.92 -26.85 -19.68
N LEU A 354 -23.06 -26.23 -20.01
CA LEU A 354 -23.12 -25.00 -20.81
C LEU A 354 -22.27 -23.87 -20.21
N PHE A 355 -22.16 -23.82 -18.89
CA PHE A 355 -21.44 -22.77 -18.17
C PHE A 355 -19.97 -23.11 -17.88
N THR A 356 -19.50 -24.31 -18.24
CA THR A 356 -18.10 -24.74 -18.06
C THR A 356 -17.07 -23.75 -18.65
N PRO A 357 -17.30 -23.09 -19.81
CA PRO A 357 -16.34 -22.12 -20.34
C PRO A 357 -16.09 -20.93 -19.41
N MET A 358 -16.95 -20.67 -18.43
CA MET A 358 -16.74 -19.66 -17.38
C MET A 358 -15.44 -19.89 -16.60
N ASN A 359 -14.96 -21.14 -16.49
CA ASN A 359 -13.66 -21.43 -15.90
C ASN A 359 -12.50 -20.71 -16.60
N SER A 360 -12.57 -20.58 -17.92
CA SER A 360 -11.57 -19.86 -18.72
C SER A 360 -11.64 -18.37 -18.47
N ILE A 361 -12.85 -17.79 -18.44
CA ILE A 361 -13.09 -16.38 -18.14
C ILE A 361 -12.54 -16.04 -16.74
N ILE A 362 -12.87 -16.85 -15.74
CA ILE A 362 -12.37 -16.65 -14.38
C ILE A 362 -10.84 -16.77 -14.32
N LYS A 363 -10.24 -17.74 -15.01
CA LYS A 363 -8.78 -17.87 -15.08
C LYS A 363 -8.13 -16.64 -15.73
N GLU A 364 -8.77 -16.05 -16.73
CA GLU A 364 -8.29 -14.83 -17.36
C GLU A 364 -8.38 -13.64 -16.42
N ILE A 365 -9.53 -13.43 -15.76
CA ILE A 365 -9.71 -12.35 -14.78
C ILE A 365 -8.71 -12.47 -13.62
N ILE A 366 -8.44 -13.69 -13.13
CA ILE A 366 -7.47 -13.95 -12.06
C ILE A 366 -6.02 -13.80 -12.52
N LYS A 367 -5.71 -13.92 -13.83
CA LYS A 367 -4.34 -13.74 -14.32
C LYS A 367 -3.89 -12.29 -14.32
N PHE A 368 -4.84 -11.36 -14.43
CA PHE A 368 -4.55 -9.96 -14.20
C PHE A 368 -4.24 -9.71 -12.70
#